data_AF-A0A960V7L0-F1
#
_entry.id   AF-A0A960V7L0-F1
#
_cell.length_a   1.000
_cell.length_b   1.000
_cell.length_c   1.000
_cell.angle_alpha   90.00
_cell.angle_beta   90.00
_cell.angle_gamma   90.00
#
_symmetry.space_group_name_H-M   'P 1'
#
loop_
_entity.id
_entity.type
_entity.pdbx_description
1 polymer ?
#
loop_
_entity_poly.entity_id
_entity_poly.type
_entity_poly.pdbx_seq_one_letter_code
_entity_poly.pdbx_strand_id
1 'polypeptide(L)'
;DKDADITILPGFIKYIVDAKKDTIIDDLHFSLKRLEKKYSINPGNKNILRRFLTLGKFMLLEAEEEYEIKTSENNDFDYRIGRVRHEILDRLAKKLNITNFDYKQDAIMKLRTIFATIEMVSINFPDSKLPKLSNEELEYCKREAVKAFDFIVIKRDYLLSYPSPERMSERLTRYESYAFGDTPRALGGVAAHLPRKAYTYFAKPYKLSEYYAEYKKNKKGTIQNMLSRLRGDLQGMLDKSMKLSQPMFKPYDIGD
;
A
#
# COMPACT_ATOMS: atom_id res chain seq x y z
N ASP A 1 23.18 26.98 -12.22
CA ASP A 1 24.55 26.84 -12.73
C ASP A 1 24.47 26.20 -14.12
N LYS A 2 25.12 26.81 -15.13
CA LYS A 2 24.98 26.43 -16.55
C LYS A 2 25.83 25.21 -16.91
N ASP A 3 26.82 24.90 -16.07
CA ASP A 3 27.74 23.77 -16.20
C ASP A 3 27.42 22.63 -15.23
N ALA A 4 26.30 22.72 -14.52
CA ALA A 4 25.87 21.71 -13.57
C ALA A 4 25.53 20.40 -14.28
N ASP A 5 26.30 19.36 -13.99
CA ASP A 5 26.06 18.00 -14.48
C ASP A 5 25.35 17.18 -13.40
N ILE A 6 24.17 16.67 -13.75
CA ILE A 6 23.33 15.93 -12.81
C ILE A 6 23.82 14.48 -12.74
N THR A 7 24.25 14.06 -11.55
CA THR A 7 24.57 12.67 -11.27
C THR A 7 23.33 11.93 -10.77
N ILE A 8 23.02 10.81 -11.39
CA ILE A 8 21.96 9.89 -11.00
C ILE A 8 22.59 8.71 -10.27
N LEU A 9 22.13 8.46 -9.05
CA LEU A 9 22.50 7.29 -8.24
C LEU A 9 21.23 6.48 -7.94
N PRO A 10 20.93 5.43 -8.72
CA PRO A 10 19.81 4.56 -8.42
C PRO A 10 20.05 3.82 -7.10
N GLY A 11 19.10 3.91 -6.18
CA GLY A 11 19.11 3.22 -4.89
C GLY A 11 17.86 2.39 -4.68
N PHE A 12 17.99 1.30 -3.93
CA PHE A 12 16.89 0.43 -3.55
C PHE A 12 17.02 0.05 -2.08
N ILE A 13 15.93 0.19 -1.32
CA ILE A 13 15.88 -0.15 0.11
C ILE A 13 14.84 -1.24 0.32
N LYS A 14 15.25 -2.34 0.96
CA LYS A 14 14.33 -3.39 1.44
C LYS A 14 14.36 -3.47 2.94
N TYR A 15 13.18 -3.46 3.56
CA TYR A 15 13.02 -3.74 4.98
C TYR A 15 12.67 -5.21 5.18
N ILE A 16 13.38 -5.88 6.08
CA ILE A 16 13.17 -7.28 6.46
C ILE A 16 12.85 -7.34 7.94
N VAL A 17 11.93 -8.21 8.35
CA VAL A 17 11.65 -8.46 9.77
C VAL A 17 12.88 -9.10 10.42
N ASP A 18 13.39 -8.47 11.49
CA ASP A 18 14.61 -8.88 12.18
C ASP A 18 14.26 -9.61 13.48
N ALA A 19 13.62 -10.77 13.36
CA ALA A 19 13.17 -11.58 14.48
C ALA A 19 13.32 -13.07 14.17
N LYS A 20 13.39 -13.89 15.23
CA LYS A 20 13.38 -15.36 15.10
C LYS A 20 12.03 -15.82 14.59
N LYS A 21 12.02 -16.94 13.85
CA LYS A 21 10.79 -17.50 13.25
C LYS A 21 9.67 -17.72 14.27
N ASP A 22 9.99 -18.28 15.44
CA ASP A 22 8.99 -18.55 16.48
C ASP A 22 8.38 -17.25 17.03
N THR A 23 9.21 -16.23 17.26
CA THR A 23 8.75 -14.89 17.67
C THR A 23 7.82 -14.27 16.63
N ILE A 24 8.12 -14.45 15.34
CA ILE A 24 7.24 -13.97 14.26
C ILE A 24 5.91 -14.73 14.32
N ILE A 25 5.93 -16.06 14.45
CA ILE A 25 4.71 -16.87 14.53
C ILE A 25 3.84 -16.48 15.74
N ASP A 26 4.46 -16.25 16.89
CA ASP A 26 3.77 -15.82 18.11
C ASP A 26 3.10 -14.45 17.94
N ASP A 27 3.79 -13.48 17.33
CA ASP A 27 3.24 -12.15 17.03
C ASP A 27 2.06 -12.22 16.05
N LEU A 28 2.17 -13.05 15.01
CA LEU A 28 1.09 -13.31 14.07
C LEU A 28 -0.12 -13.91 14.78
N HIS A 29 0.09 -14.92 15.63
CA HIS A 29 -0.99 -15.54 16.40
C HIS A 29 -1.63 -14.57 17.38
N PHE A 30 -0.85 -13.74 18.05
CA PHE A 30 -1.33 -12.73 18.98
C PHE A 30 -2.24 -11.72 18.27
N SER A 31 -1.76 -11.15 17.16
CA SER A 31 -2.51 -10.17 16.36
C SER A 31 -3.79 -10.77 15.78
N LEU A 32 -3.71 -11.99 15.23
CA LEU A 32 -4.88 -12.72 14.73
C LEU A 32 -5.92 -12.97 15.82
N LYS A 33 -5.51 -13.40 17.02
CA LYS A 33 -6.43 -13.63 18.16
C LYS A 33 -7.14 -12.35 18.58
N ARG A 34 -6.45 -11.20 18.59
CA ARG A 34 -7.06 -9.91 18.90
C ARG A 34 -8.14 -9.54 17.90
N LEU A 35 -7.84 -9.67 16.61
CA LEU A 35 -8.79 -9.40 15.52
C LEU A 35 -9.98 -10.36 15.56
N GLU A 36 -9.73 -11.65 15.76
CA GLU A 36 -10.79 -12.66 15.88
C GLU A 36 -11.72 -12.38 17.05
N LYS A 37 -11.18 -11.94 18.20
CA LYS A 37 -11.99 -11.51 19.34
C LYS A 37 -12.84 -10.29 19.00
N LYS A 38 -12.31 -9.30 18.28
CA LYS A 38 -13.04 -8.10 17.84
C LYS A 38 -14.24 -8.45 16.96
N TYR A 39 -14.08 -9.44 16.07
CA TYR A 39 -15.13 -9.89 15.16
C TYR A 39 -15.94 -11.11 15.67
N SER A 40 -15.73 -11.54 16.92
CA SER A 40 -16.37 -12.73 17.48
C SER A 40 -16.19 -14.00 16.63
N ILE A 41 -15.03 -14.17 16.00
CA ILE A 41 -14.71 -15.31 15.13
C ILE A 41 -14.05 -16.40 15.96
N ASN A 42 -14.59 -17.62 15.88
CA ASN A 42 -13.87 -18.81 16.34
C ASN A 42 -12.99 -19.35 15.20
N PRO A 43 -11.65 -19.35 15.34
CA PRO A 43 -10.77 -19.86 14.29
C PRO A 43 -10.87 -21.39 14.13
N GLY A 44 -11.30 -22.15 15.13
CA GLY A 44 -11.26 -23.61 15.10
C GLY A 44 -9.83 -24.12 14.86
N ASN A 45 -9.68 -25.07 13.95
CA ASN A 45 -8.38 -25.66 13.60
C ASN A 45 -7.62 -24.88 12.51
N LYS A 46 -8.19 -23.77 12.01
CA LYS A 46 -7.67 -23.03 10.86
C LYS A 46 -6.21 -22.67 11.03
N ASN A 47 -5.42 -23.03 10.03
CA ASN A 47 -4.07 -22.52 9.89
C ASN A 47 -4.03 -20.97 9.76
N ILE A 48 -2.84 -20.39 9.92
CA ILE A 48 -2.65 -18.93 9.92
C ILE A 48 -3.19 -18.29 8.63
N LEU A 49 -2.85 -18.81 7.44
CA LEU A 49 -3.29 -18.22 6.17
C LEU A 49 -4.81 -18.23 6.02
N ARG A 50 -5.47 -19.31 6.43
CA ARG A 50 -6.94 -19.41 6.42
C ARG A 50 -7.60 -18.45 7.41
N ARG A 51 -6.97 -18.19 8.56
CA ARG A 51 -7.41 -17.17 9.53
C ARG A 51 -7.32 -15.76 8.94
N PHE A 52 -6.22 -15.41 8.26
CA PHE A 52 -6.08 -14.14 7.52
C PHE A 52 -7.21 -13.94 6.50
N LEU A 53 -7.51 -14.97 5.70
CA LEU A 53 -8.57 -14.90 4.69
C LEU A 53 -9.95 -14.74 5.33
N THR A 54 -10.19 -15.45 6.44
CA THR A 54 -11.45 -15.34 7.20
C THR A 54 -11.63 -13.91 7.69
N LEU A 55 -10.61 -13.33 8.35
CA LEU A 55 -10.65 -11.94 8.83
C LEU A 55 -10.89 -10.94 7.69
N GLY A 56 -10.17 -11.09 6.58
CA GLY A 56 -10.36 -10.23 5.41
C GLY A 56 -11.79 -10.27 4.86
N LYS A 57 -12.48 -11.42 4.92
CA LYS A 57 -13.89 -11.53 4.54
C LYS A 57 -14.80 -10.77 5.50
N PHE A 58 -14.59 -10.89 6.81
CA PHE A 58 -15.41 -10.16 7.80
C PHE A 58 -15.21 -8.65 7.70
N MET A 59 -13.97 -8.19 7.56
CA MET A 59 -13.67 -6.77 7.36
C MET A 59 -14.30 -6.21 6.07
N LEU A 60 -14.30 -7.01 4.99
CA LEU A 60 -14.96 -6.62 3.75
C LEU A 60 -16.47 -6.48 3.95
N LEU A 61 -17.10 -7.42 4.66
CA LEU A 61 -18.53 -7.35 4.96
C LEU A 61 -18.87 -6.11 5.80
N GLU A 62 -18.09 -5.83 6.83
CA GLU A 62 -18.24 -4.62 7.66
C GLU A 62 -18.12 -3.34 6.82
N ALA A 63 -17.12 -3.28 5.92
CA ALA A 63 -16.96 -2.14 5.02
C ALA A 63 -18.12 -2.00 4.04
N GLU A 64 -18.61 -3.10 3.47
CA GLU A 64 -19.76 -3.06 2.56
C GLU A 64 -21.03 -2.58 3.27
N GLU A 65 -21.23 -2.96 4.53
CA GLU A 65 -22.31 -2.43 5.36
C GLU A 65 -22.14 -0.93 5.63
N GLU A 66 -20.95 -0.50 6.08
CA GLU A 66 -20.63 0.89 6.38
C GLU A 66 -20.81 1.83 5.17
N TYR A 67 -20.45 1.37 3.98
CA TYR A 67 -20.61 2.12 2.73
C TYR A 67 -21.89 1.79 1.97
N GLU A 68 -22.83 1.07 2.57
CA GLU A 68 -24.14 0.74 2.00
C GLU A 68 -24.04 0.07 0.61
N ILE A 69 -23.01 -0.75 0.41
CA ILE A 69 -22.73 -1.43 -0.85
C ILE A 69 -23.55 -2.70 -0.91
N LYS A 70 -24.46 -2.76 -1.88
CA LYS A 70 -25.26 -3.98 -2.14
C LYS A 70 -24.35 -5.12 -2.60
N THR A 71 -24.28 -6.16 -1.79
CA THR A 71 -23.56 -7.39 -2.12
C THR A 71 -24.38 -8.26 -3.07
N SER A 72 -23.73 -8.79 -4.11
CA SER A 72 -24.26 -9.89 -4.92
C SER A 72 -23.39 -11.11 -4.69
N GLU A 73 -24.02 -12.28 -4.51
CA GLU A 73 -23.30 -13.55 -4.33
C GLU A 73 -22.43 -13.93 -5.54
N ASN A 74 -22.73 -13.38 -6.72
CA ASN A 74 -21.99 -13.64 -7.95
C ASN A 74 -20.68 -12.84 -8.06
N ASN A 75 -20.44 -11.87 -7.17
CA ASN A 75 -19.25 -11.05 -7.22
C ASN A 75 -18.11 -11.67 -6.39
N ASP A 76 -16.96 -11.85 -7.02
CA ASP A 76 -15.78 -12.35 -6.32
C ASP A 76 -15.22 -11.34 -5.31
N PHE A 77 -14.30 -11.82 -4.46
CA PHE A 77 -13.71 -11.03 -3.37
C PHE A 77 -12.95 -9.79 -3.86
N ASP A 78 -12.21 -9.91 -4.96
CA ASP A 78 -11.38 -8.82 -5.47
C ASP A 78 -12.23 -7.73 -6.13
N TYR A 79 -13.30 -8.12 -6.83
CA TYR A 79 -14.32 -7.20 -7.35
C TYR A 79 -14.98 -6.42 -6.22
N ARG A 80 -15.38 -7.10 -5.15
CA ARG A 80 -16.04 -6.49 -3.98
C ARG A 80 -15.12 -5.49 -3.26
N ILE A 81 -13.86 -5.85 -3.03
CA ILE A 81 -12.84 -4.90 -2.55
C ILE A 81 -12.72 -3.70 -3.49
N GLY A 82 -12.72 -3.96 -4.81
CA GLY A 82 -12.71 -2.93 -5.84
C GLY A 82 -13.87 -1.95 -5.72
N ARG A 83 -15.07 -2.45 -5.44
CA ARG A 83 -16.27 -1.63 -5.21
C ARG A 83 -16.14 -0.76 -3.96
N VAL A 84 -15.73 -1.35 -2.84
CA VAL A 84 -15.52 -0.63 -1.56
C VAL A 84 -14.56 0.53 -1.76
N ARG A 85 -13.35 0.29 -2.30
CA ARG A 85 -12.37 1.36 -2.47
C ARG A 85 -12.88 2.49 -3.39
N HIS A 86 -13.61 2.17 -4.46
CA HIS A 86 -14.13 3.19 -5.36
C HIS A 86 -15.22 4.02 -4.68
N GLU A 87 -16.09 3.39 -3.90
CA GLU A 87 -17.12 4.09 -3.13
C GLU A 87 -16.50 5.06 -2.11
N ILE A 88 -15.47 4.62 -1.37
CA ILE A 88 -14.76 5.49 -0.42
C ILE A 88 -14.16 6.71 -1.14
N LEU A 89 -13.44 6.48 -2.24
CA LEU A 89 -12.79 7.55 -3.00
C LEU A 89 -13.82 8.52 -3.59
N ASP A 90 -14.94 8.02 -4.10
CA ASP A 90 -15.99 8.84 -4.69
C ASP A 90 -16.73 9.68 -3.63
N ARG A 91 -16.96 9.12 -2.43
CA ARG A 91 -17.47 9.87 -1.27
C ARG A 91 -16.51 10.95 -0.82
N LEU A 92 -15.20 10.66 -0.77
CA LEU A 92 -14.17 11.64 -0.42
C LEU A 92 -14.09 12.76 -1.44
N ALA A 93 -14.13 12.46 -2.74
CA ALA A 93 -14.10 13.48 -3.78
C ALA A 93 -15.28 14.45 -3.67
N LYS A 94 -16.48 13.94 -3.36
CA LYS A 94 -17.67 14.76 -3.07
C LYS A 94 -17.48 15.61 -1.82
N LYS A 95 -16.98 15.03 -0.72
CA LYS A 95 -16.75 15.75 0.54
C LYS A 95 -15.69 16.84 0.41
N LEU A 96 -14.66 16.59 -0.40
CA LEU A 96 -13.59 17.54 -0.73
C LEU A 96 -13.98 18.51 -1.85
N ASN A 97 -15.19 18.39 -2.42
CA ASN A 97 -15.69 19.19 -3.53
C ASN A 97 -14.69 19.31 -4.71
N ILE A 98 -14.06 18.19 -5.09
CA ILE A 98 -13.05 18.17 -6.17
C ILE A 98 -13.76 18.31 -7.52
N THR A 99 -13.61 19.46 -8.17
CA THR A 99 -14.37 19.83 -9.38
C THR A 99 -13.96 19.05 -10.64
N ASN A 100 -12.69 18.68 -10.77
CA ASN A 100 -12.16 17.94 -11.92
C ASN A 100 -11.96 16.44 -11.63
N PHE A 101 -12.77 15.87 -10.73
CA PHE A 101 -12.65 14.47 -10.37
C PHE A 101 -13.30 13.56 -11.41
N ASP A 102 -12.52 12.66 -12.00
CA ASP A 102 -13.02 11.66 -12.93
C ASP A 102 -13.45 10.38 -12.20
N TYR A 103 -14.76 10.22 -12.06
CA TYR A 103 -15.38 9.08 -11.39
C TYR A 103 -15.18 7.75 -12.15
N LYS A 104 -14.68 7.77 -13.40
CA LYS A 104 -14.39 6.55 -14.17
C LYS A 104 -12.92 6.15 -14.14
N GLN A 105 -12.05 6.97 -13.54
CA GLN A 105 -10.63 6.64 -13.40
C GLN A 105 -10.37 5.43 -12.52
N ASP A 106 -9.20 4.82 -12.71
CA ASP A 106 -8.71 3.79 -11.82
C ASP A 106 -8.50 4.33 -10.39
N ALA A 107 -8.56 3.43 -9.41
CA ALA A 107 -8.51 3.79 -8.00
C ALA A 107 -7.19 4.47 -7.59
N ILE A 108 -6.06 4.15 -8.24
CA ILE A 108 -4.76 4.76 -7.91
C ILE A 108 -4.78 6.22 -8.32
N MET A 109 -5.32 6.53 -9.50
CA MET A 109 -5.41 7.92 -9.94
C MET A 109 -6.39 8.75 -9.11
N LYS A 110 -7.55 8.20 -8.78
CA LYS A 110 -8.49 8.81 -7.83
C LYS A 110 -7.83 9.12 -6.49
N LEU A 111 -7.11 8.15 -5.93
CA LEU A 111 -6.40 8.29 -4.65
C LEU A 111 -5.32 9.38 -4.70
N ARG A 112 -4.54 9.45 -5.79
CA ARG A 112 -3.52 10.51 -5.97
C ARG A 112 -4.12 11.90 -5.95
N THR A 113 -5.23 12.09 -6.68
CA THR A 113 -5.95 13.37 -6.70
C THR A 113 -6.45 13.74 -5.30
N ILE A 114 -7.05 12.79 -4.58
CA ILE A 114 -7.54 13.00 -3.22
C ILE A 114 -6.40 13.35 -2.25
N PHE A 115 -5.29 12.61 -2.26
CA PHE A 115 -4.14 12.90 -1.40
C PHE A 115 -3.52 14.26 -1.70
N ALA A 116 -3.35 14.61 -2.97
CA ALA A 116 -2.85 15.93 -3.35
C ALA A 116 -3.76 17.05 -2.84
N THR A 117 -5.09 16.89 -2.95
CA THR A 117 -6.04 17.86 -2.41
C THR A 117 -5.93 17.97 -0.88
N ILE A 118 -5.90 16.84 -0.17
CA ILE A 118 -5.75 16.80 1.30
C ILE A 118 -4.44 17.48 1.72
N GLU A 119 -3.33 17.21 1.01
CA GLU A 119 -2.03 17.80 1.30
C GLU A 119 -2.05 19.32 1.11
N MET A 120 -2.57 19.79 -0.03
CA MET A 120 -2.71 21.23 -0.31
C MET A 120 -3.54 21.96 0.74
N VAL A 121 -4.65 21.34 1.19
CA VAL A 121 -5.47 21.89 2.30
C VAL A 121 -4.67 21.90 3.60
N SER A 122 -3.95 20.82 3.92
CA SER A 122 -3.19 20.69 5.17
C SER A 122 -2.06 21.70 5.33
N ILE A 123 -1.46 22.14 4.22
CA ILE A 123 -0.39 23.16 4.22
C ILE A 123 -0.93 24.58 4.02
N ASN A 124 -2.26 24.78 4.02
CA ASN A 124 -2.92 26.04 3.72
C ASN A 124 -2.45 26.67 2.40
N PHE A 125 -2.33 25.87 1.35
CA PHE A 125 -1.93 26.36 0.04
C PHE A 125 -2.92 27.44 -0.45
N PRO A 126 -2.46 28.60 -0.95
CA PRO A 126 -3.31 29.74 -1.26
C PRO A 126 -4.06 29.55 -2.60
N ASP A 127 -5.00 28.60 -2.64
CA ASP A 127 -5.90 28.37 -3.76
C ASP A 127 -7.36 28.46 -3.29
N SER A 128 -8.10 29.41 -3.84
CA SER A 128 -9.51 29.67 -3.51
C SER A 128 -10.45 28.55 -3.92
N LYS A 129 -10.00 27.61 -4.75
CA LYS A 129 -10.77 26.43 -5.18
C LYS A 129 -10.66 25.26 -4.21
N LEU A 130 -9.73 25.29 -3.26
CA LEU A 130 -9.58 24.22 -2.27
C LEU A 130 -10.74 24.24 -1.26
N PRO A 131 -11.18 23.07 -0.78
CA PRO A 131 -12.22 23.01 0.24
C PRO A 131 -11.71 23.60 1.54
N LYS A 132 -12.55 24.37 2.21
CA LYS A 132 -12.30 24.83 3.58
C LYS A 132 -12.79 23.75 4.54
N LEU A 133 -11.86 23.01 5.12
CA LEU A 133 -12.15 21.94 6.06
C LEU A 133 -11.72 22.36 7.47
N SER A 134 -12.49 21.94 8.46
CA SER A 134 -12.00 21.89 9.84
C SER A 134 -10.89 20.84 10.00
N ASN A 135 -10.13 20.93 11.09
CA ASN A 135 -9.11 19.92 11.41
C ASN A 135 -9.72 18.52 11.55
N GLU A 136 -10.92 18.41 12.13
CA GLU A 136 -11.61 17.13 12.30
C GLU A 136 -12.03 16.53 10.95
N GLU A 137 -12.53 17.34 10.03
CA GLU A 137 -12.87 16.90 8.67
C GLU A 137 -11.62 16.50 7.88
N LEU A 138 -10.53 17.24 8.03
CA LEU A 138 -9.26 16.92 7.40
C LEU A 138 -8.72 15.57 7.89
N GLU A 139 -8.75 15.32 9.20
CA GLU A 139 -8.33 14.06 9.79
C GLU A 139 -9.26 12.90 9.38
N TYR A 140 -10.56 13.13 9.30
CA TYR A 140 -11.50 12.16 8.73
C TYR A 140 -11.13 11.81 7.29
N CYS A 141 -10.93 12.81 6.43
CA CYS A 141 -10.58 12.59 5.02
C CYS A 141 -9.24 11.85 4.86
N LYS A 142 -8.25 12.15 5.69
CA LYS A 142 -6.97 11.42 5.73
C LYS A 142 -7.17 9.95 6.09
N ARG A 143 -7.91 9.66 7.17
CA ARG A 143 -8.19 8.28 7.61
C ARG A 143 -8.90 7.48 6.53
N GLU A 144 -9.95 8.05 5.93
CA GLU A 144 -10.71 7.41 4.87
C GLU A 144 -9.87 7.19 3.59
N ALA A 145 -9.02 8.15 3.21
CA ALA A 145 -8.12 7.99 2.07
C ALA A 145 -7.12 6.85 2.29
N VAL A 146 -6.59 6.71 3.52
CA VAL A 146 -5.72 5.58 3.86
C VAL A 146 -6.46 4.26 3.91
N LYS A 147 -7.69 4.23 4.41
CA LYS A 147 -8.56 3.06 4.36
C LYS A 147 -8.80 2.61 2.92
N ALA A 148 -9.09 3.54 2.00
CA ALA A 148 -9.19 3.22 0.57
C ALA A 148 -7.88 2.66 0.00
N PHE A 149 -6.73 3.22 0.41
CA PHE A 149 -5.40 2.70 0.04
C PHE A 149 -5.16 1.28 0.59
N ASP A 150 -5.57 0.99 1.81
CA ASP A 150 -5.47 -0.36 2.39
C ASP A 150 -6.24 -1.36 1.52
N PHE A 151 -7.47 -1.04 1.10
CA PHE A 151 -8.23 -1.88 0.16
C PHE A 151 -7.60 -1.99 -1.24
N ILE A 152 -6.76 -1.04 -1.67
CA ILE A 152 -6.00 -1.18 -2.93
C ILE A 152 -4.89 -2.22 -2.79
N VAL A 153 -4.21 -2.23 -1.64
CA VAL A 153 -3.02 -3.07 -1.42
C VAL A 153 -3.39 -4.47 -0.93
N ILE A 154 -4.53 -4.65 -0.27
CA ILE A 154 -5.04 -5.96 0.16
C ILE A 154 -5.52 -6.75 -1.07
N LYS A 155 -4.59 -7.50 -1.68
CA LYS A 155 -4.91 -8.52 -2.68
C LYS A 155 -4.80 -9.90 -2.05
N ARG A 156 -5.80 -10.76 -2.28
CA ARG A 156 -5.80 -12.12 -1.74
C ARG A 156 -4.56 -12.89 -2.19
N ASP A 157 -4.34 -12.93 -3.50
CA ASP A 157 -3.28 -13.74 -4.11
C ASP A 157 -1.88 -13.20 -3.82
N TYR A 158 -1.75 -11.91 -3.47
CA TYR A 158 -0.47 -11.33 -3.07
C TYR A 158 0.07 -11.94 -1.77
N LEU A 159 -0.81 -12.24 -0.79
CA LEU A 159 -0.38 -12.93 0.42
C LEU A 159 -0.15 -14.42 0.15
N LEU A 160 -1.10 -15.08 -0.53
CA LEU A 160 -1.09 -16.53 -0.71
C LEU A 160 0.07 -17.01 -1.60
N SER A 161 0.43 -16.25 -2.63
CA SER A 161 1.54 -16.60 -3.53
C SER A 161 2.91 -16.55 -2.86
N TYR A 162 3.08 -15.74 -1.81
CA TYR A 162 4.37 -15.56 -1.16
C TYR A 162 4.21 -15.08 0.30
N PRO A 163 3.79 -15.96 1.23
CA PRO A 163 3.48 -15.59 2.60
C PRO A 163 4.75 -15.35 3.43
N SER A 164 5.47 -14.27 3.14
CA SER A 164 6.65 -13.85 3.88
C SER A 164 6.30 -13.12 5.19
N PRO A 165 7.23 -13.02 6.15
CA PRO A 165 7.01 -12.25 7.38
C PRO A 165 6.54 -10.83 7.11
N GLU A 166 7.14 -10.15 6.14
CA GLU A 166 6.85 -8.77 5.81
C GLU A 166 5.43 -8.60 5.28
N ARG A 167 5.00 -9.44 4.32
CA ARG A 167 3.65 -9.36 3.73
C ARG A 167 2.58 -9.67 4.76
N MET A 168 2.84 -10.66 5.61
CA MET A 168 1.91 -11.04 6.68
C MET A 168 1.79 -9.97 7.75
N SER A 169 2.92 -9.47 8.25
CA SER A 169 2.95 -8.43 9.28
C SER A 169 2.34 -7.13 8.76
N GLU A 170 2.67 -6.71 7.53
CA GLU A 170 2.08 -5.51 6.92
C GLU A 170 0.57 -5.62 6.81
N ARG A 171 0.05 -6.79 6.40
CA ARG A 171 -1.39 -7.00 6.28
C ARG A 171 -2.09 -7.02 7.64
N LEU A 172 -1.47 -7.60 8.67
CA LEU A 172 -2.04 -7.55 10.03
C LEU A 172 -2.09 -6.14 10.58
N THR A 173 -1.01 -5.37 10.46
CA THR A 173 -1.00 -3.98 10.94
C THR A 173 -2.11 -3.17 10.27
N ARG A 174 -2.38 -3.39 8.97
CA ARG A 174 -3.53 -2.75 8.28
C ARG A 174 -4.86 -3.26 8.80
N TYR A 175 -4.98 -4.56 9.07
CA TYR A 175 -6.20 -5.14 9.65
C TYR A 175 -6.50 -4.57 11.04
N GLU A 176 -5.49 -4.41 11.88
CA GLU A 176 -5.62 -3.84 13.20
C GLU A 176 -5.93 -2.33 13.14
N SER A 177 -5.25 -1.59 12.27
CA SER A 177 -5.56 -0.16 12.07
C SER A 177 -7.02 0.04 11.67
N TYR A 178 -7.52 -0.80 10.76
CA TYR A 178 -8.92 -0.78 10.36
C TYR A 178 -9.87 -1.17 11.50
N ALA A 179 -9.64 -2.31 12.14
CA ALA A 179 -10.57 -2.89 13.11
C ALA A 179 -10.60 -2.15 14.46
N PHE A 180 -9.48 -1.53 14.86
CA PHE A 180 -9.34 -0.83 16.13
C PHE A 180 -9.36 0.70 15.98
N GLY A 181 -9.34 1.22 14.76
CA GLY A 181 -9.28 2.66 14.50
C GLY A 181 -7.92 3.29 14.83
N ASP A 182 -6.88 2.47 14.99
CA ASP A 182 -5.52 2.96 15.22
C ASP A 182 -5.05 3.76 14.02
N THR A 183 -4.28 4.83 14.27
CA THR A 183 -3.72 5.63 13.19
C THR A 183 -2.76 4.75 12.38
N PRO A 184 -2.95 4.60 11.06
CA PRO A 184 -2.07 3.78 10.25
C PRO A 184 -0.64 4.33 10.25
N ARG A 185 0.36 3.43 10.14
CA ARG A 185 1.78 3.81 10.06
C ARG A 185 2.08 4.84 8.98
N ALA A 186 1.37 4.80 7.85
CA ALA A 186 1.54 5.75 6.75
C ALA A 186 1.25 7.21 7.15
N LEU A 187 0.46 7.42 8.20
CA LEU A 187 0.14 8.72 8.78
C LEU A 187 0.96 9.02 10.05
N GLY A 188 2.04 8.28 10.28
CA GLY A 188 2.86 8.43 11.49
C GLY A 188 2.28 7.76 12.74
N GLY A 189 1.30 6.87 12.57
CA GLY A 189 0.69 6.15 13.68
C GLY A 189 1.48 4.90 14.12
N VAL A 190 0.78 3.80 14.41
CA VAL A 190 1.36 2.65 15.12
C VAL A 190 2.54 2.04 14.37
N ALA A 191 3.65 1.85 15.10
CA ALA A 191 4.86 1.23 14.56
C ALA A 191 4.63 -0.24 14.19
N ALA A 192 5.52 -0.80 13.36
CA ALA A 192 5.49 -2.24 13.12
C ALA A 192 5.78 -3.00 14.43
N HIS A 193 5.06 -4.09 14.67
CA HIS A 193 5.18 -4.87 15.92
C HIS A 193 6.58 -5.43 16.14
N LEU A 194 7.22 -5.84 15.05
CA LEU A 194 8.52 -6.47 15.06
C LEU A 194 9.58 -5.51 14.50
N PRO A 195 10.82 -5.56 15.04
CA PRO A 195 11.93 -4.78 14.52
C PRO A 195 12.19 -5.13 13.05
N ARG A 196 12.68 -4.14 12.29
CA ARG A 196 13.01 -4.30 10.87
C ARG A 196 14.43 -3.84 10.60
N LYS A 197 15.14 -4.61 9.78
CA LYS A 197 16.45 -4.27 9.25
C LYS A 197 16.33 -3.76 7.82
N ALA A 198 16.96 -2.62 7.54
CA ALA A 198 17.05 -2.06 6.20
C ALA A 198 18.28 -2.60 5.47
N TYR A 199 18.06 -3.14 4.27
CA TYR A 199 19.10 -3.51 3.31
C TYR A 199 19.08 -2.52 2.17
N THR A 200 20.17 -1.77 2.02
CA THR A 200 20.31 -0.73 1.02
C THR A 200 21.25 -1.17 -0.09
N TYR A 201 20.82 -1.00 -1.32
CA TYR A 201 21.57 -1.30 -2.53
C TYR A 201 21.72 -0.04 -3.36
N PHE A 202 22.86 0.12 -4.00
CA PHE A 202 23.12 1.20 -4.93
C PHE A 202 23.65 0.62 -6.24
N ALA A 203 23.14 1.14 -7.35
CA ALA A 203 23.73 0.88 -8.65
C ALA A 203 24.94 1.78 -8.89
N LYS A 204 25.65 1.55 -10.00
CA LYS A 204 26.74 2.44 -10.40
C LYS A 204 26.16 3.81 -10.79
N PRO A 205 26.66 4.93 -10.23
CA PRO A 205 26.20 6.25 -10.61
C PRO A 205 26.53 6.54 -12.08
N TYR A 206 25.73 7.42 -12.68
CA TYR A 206 25.98 7.95 -14.02
C TYR A 206 25.55 9.40 -14.13
N LYS A 207 26.12 10.12 -15.08
CA LYS A 207 25.82 11.52 -15.32
C LYS A 207 24.87 11.71 -16.49
N LEU A 208 24.04 12.75 -16.45
CA LEU A 208 23.18 13.07 -17.59
C LEU A 208 23.98 13.56 -18.80
N SER A 209 25.15 14.17 -18.59
CA SER A 209 26.07 14.55 -19.66
C SER A 209 26.50 13.38 -20.55
N GLU A 210 26.59 12.15 -20.01
CA GLU A 210 26.90 10.93 -20.76
C GLU A 210 25.92 10.69 -21.92
N TYR A 211 24.68 11.16 -21.77
CA TYR A 211 23.60 10.99 -22.76
C TYR A 211 23.41 12.22 -23.65
N TYR A 212 24.05 13.37 -23.36
CA TYR A 212 23.72 14.65 -23.97
C TYR A 212 24.01 14.70 -25.47
N ALA A 213 25.12 14.12 -25.91
CA ALA A 213 25.50 14.08 -27.32
C ALA A 213 24.49 13.29 -28.16
N GLU A 214 24.01 12.16 -27.65
CA GLU A 214 22.98 11.36 -28.32
C GLU A 214 21.60 12.03 -28.25
N TYR A 215 21.28 12.65 -27.11
CA TYR A 215 20.00 13.36 -26.93
C TYR A 215 19.79 14.45 -27.99
N LYS A 216 20.84 15.19 -28.35
CA LYS A 216 20.78 16.19 -29.43
C LYS A 216 20.45 15.59 -30.80
N LYS A 217 20.86 14.34 -31.04
CA LYS A 217 20.64 13.64 -32.32
C LYS A 217 19.28 12.93 -32.35
N ASN A 218 18.91 12.28 -31.24
CA ASN A 218 17.68 11.50 -31.12
C ASN A 218 17.14 11.54 -29.68
N LYS A 219 16.42 12.62 -29.36
CA LYS A 219 15.81 12.84 -28.04
C LYS A 219 15.01 11.64 -27.53
N LYS A 220 14.10 11.10 -28.35
CA LYS A 220 13.19 10.02 -27.93
C LYS A 220 13.96 8.73 -27.63
N GLY A 221 14.88 8.34 -28.51
CA GLY A 221 15.69 7.13 -28.33
C GLY A 221 16.59 7.22 -27.10
N THR A 222 17.26 8.36 -26.90
CA THR A 222 18.15 8.54 -25.75
C THR A 222 17.40 8.51 -24.42
N ILE A 223 16.22 9.14 -24.33
CA ILE A 223 15.37 9.05 -23.12
C ILE A 223 14.97 7.60 -22.86
N GLN A 224 14.55 6.86 -23.88
CA GLN A 224 14.19 5.44 -23.74
C GLN A 224 15.37 4.60 -23.27
N ASN A 225 16.57 4.82 -23.81
CA ASN A 225 17.78 4.11 -23.42
C ASN A 225 18.15 4.38 -21.95
N MET A 226 18.12 5.64 -21.54
CA MET A 226 18.39 6.03 -20.14
C MET A 226 17.36 5.41 -19.18
N LEU A 227 16.07 5.47 -19.52
CA LEU A 227 15.02 4.86 -18.70
C LEU A 227 15.11 3.34 -18.67
N SER A 228 15.55 2.71 -19.77
CA SER A 228 15.79 1.26 -19.83
C SER A 228 16.91 0.85 -18.87
N ARG A 229 18.03 1.59 -18.87
CA ARG A 229 19.12 1.40 -17.90
C ARG A 229 18.62 1.53 -16.46
N LEU A 230 17.94 2.63 -16.14
CA LEU A 230 17.42 2.86 -14.79
C LEU A 230 16.48 1.72 -14.34
N ARG A 231 15.59 1.27 -15.23
CA ARG A 231 14.70 0.14 -14.97
C ARG A 231 15.49 -1.16 -14.75
N GLY A 232 16.50 -1.43 -15.56
CA GLY A 232 17.38 -2.59 -15.42
C GLY A 232 18.13 -2.59 -14.09
N ASP A 233 18.70 -1.45 -13.69
CA ASP A 233 19.40 -1.28 -12.42
C ASP A 233 18.46 -1.53 -11.23
N LEU A 234 17.27 -0.93 -11.25
CA LEU A 234 16.25 -1.12 -10.20
C LEU A 234 15.75 -2.57 -10.14
N GLN A 235 15.47 -3.19 -11.29
CA GLN A 235 15.04 -4.59 -11.37
C GLN A 235 16.13 -5.53 -10.83
N GLY A 236 17.39 -5.31 -11.20
CA GLY A 236 18.51 -6.12 -10.71
C GLY A 236 18.69 -6.02 -9.19
N MET A 237 18.48 -4.83 -8.61
CA MET A 237 18.49 -4.67 -7.14
C MET A 237 17.27 -5.34 -6.48
N LEU A 238 16.08 -5.22 -7.08
CA LEU A 238 14.86 -5.89 -6.63
C LEU A 238 15.07 -7.41 -6.59
N ASP A 239 15.54 -8.02 -7.68
CA ASP A 239 15.76 -9.46 -7.80
C ASP A 239 16.78 -9.98 -6.78
N LYS A 240 17.86 -9.23 -6.54
CA LYS A 240 18.84 -9.55 -5.48
C LYS A 240 18.19 -9.53 -4.10
N SER A 241 17.38 -8.51 -3.83
CA SER A 241 16.73 -8.33 -2.53
C SER A 241 15.62 -9.36 -2.26
N MET A 242 15.01 -9.94 -3.30
CA MET A 242 13.96 -10.94 -3.15
C MET A 242 14.43 -12.14 -2.32
N LYS A 243 15.70 -12.53 -2.45
CA LYS A 243 16.29 -13.65 -1.69
C LYS A 243 16.32 -13.43 -0.17
N LEU A 244 16.26 -12.19 0.30
CA LEU A 244 16.33 -11.84 1.74
C LEU A 244 15.05 -12.14 2.51
N SER A 245 13.92 -12.32 1.82
CA SER A 245 12.62 -12.56 2.43
C SER A 245 12.10 -13.85 1.83
N GLN A 246 11.86 -14.88 2.65
CA GLN A 246 11.37 -16.17 2.18
C GLN A 246 9.96 -16.42 2.73
N PRO A 247 9.13 -17.23 2.03
CA PRO A 247 7.84 -17.63 2.56
C PRO A 247 8.00 -18.38 3.89
N MET A 248 7.21 -18.02 4.90
CA MET A 248 7.14 -18.78 6.16
C MET A 248 6.26 -20.02 6.07
N PHE A 249 5.27 -19.96 5.18
CA PHE A 249 4.31 -21.00 4.90
C PHE A 249 4.39 -21.41 3.44
N LYS A 250 3.93 -22.61 3.12
CA LYS A 250 3.86 -23.06 1.73
C LYS A 250 2.88 -22.15 0.96
N PRO A 251 3.24 -21.63 -0.22
CA PRO A 251 2.33 -20.83 -1.03
C PRO A 251 1.02 -21.55 -1.27
N TYR A 252 -0.09 -20.81 -1.15
CA TYR A 252 -1.47 -21.30 -1.29
C TYR A 252 -1.88 -22.43 -0.34
N ASP A 253 -1.11 -22.70 0.72
CA ASP A 253 -1.47 -23.69 1.73
C ASP A 253 -2.53 -23.13 2.69
N ILE A 254 -3.77 -23.14 2.21
CA ILE A 254 -4.95 -22.65 2.90
C ILE A 254 -5.73 -23.77 3.60
N GLY A 255 -5.01 -24.83 4.02
CA GLY A 255 -5.57 -26.01 4.71
C GLY A 255 -6.49 -25.71 5.90
N ASP A 256 -6.93 -26.79 6.55
CA ASP A 256 -7.87 -26.70 7.68
C ASP A 256 -7.29 -26.12 8.96
#